data_AF-A0AAU9EQ78-F1
#
_entry.id   AF-A0AAU9EQ78-F1
#
_cell.length_a   1.000
_cell.length_b   1.000
_cell.length_c   1.000
_cell.angle_alpha   90.00
_cell.angle_beta   90.00
_cell.angle_gamma   90.00
#
_symmetry.space_group_name_H-M   'P 1'
#
loop_
_entity.id
_entity.type
_entity.pdbx_description
1 polymer ?
#
loop_
_entity_poly.entity_id
_entity_poly.type
_entity_poly.pdbx_seq_one_letter_code
_entity_poly.pdbx_strand_id
1 'polypeptide(L)' 'MNENYKSQCMFCGAQVGEISQRTEELVNKIYYCSKCMKNYCDQCSYEEQRDGELVQLCLRCDSRLNKIDEL' A
#
# COMPACT_ATOMS: atom_id res chain seq x y z
N MET A 1 18.47 -7.74 14.77
CA MET A 1 18.78 -7.25 13.41
C MET A 1 17.68 -6.26 13.09
N ASN A 2 17.96 -4.97 13.14
CA ASN A 2 16.98 -3.93 12.81
C ASN A 2 17.02 -3.74 11.29
N GLU A 3 16.27 -4.56 10.56
CA GLU A 3 16.04 -4.33 9.14
C GLU A 3 15.01 -3.21 9.03
N ASN A 4 15.50 -2.02 8.76
CA ASN A 4 14.74 -0.87 8.31
C ASN A 4 14.24 -1.20 6.87
N TYR A 5 13.32 -2.16 6.78
CA TYR A 5 12.77 -2.67 5.52
C TYR A 5 11.86 -1.58 4.96
N LYS A 6 12.46 -0.60 4.30
CA LYS A 6 11.75 0.53 3.69
C LYS A 6 10.55 -0.02 2.90
N SER A 7 9.36 0.33 3.38
CA SER A 7 8.09 -0.18 2.90
C SER A 7 7.79 0.42 1.52
N GLN A 8 8.50 0.03 0.46
CA GLN A 8 8.26 0.60 -0.86
C GLN A 8 7.14 -0.12 -1.61
N CYS A 9 6.37 0.62 -2.40
CA CYS A 9 5.34 0.06 -3.27
C CYS A 9 5.98 -0.84 -4.34
N MET A 10 5.53 -2.08 -4.46
CA MET A 10 6.03 -2.99 -5.50
C MET A 10 5.75 -2.48 -6.91
N PHE A 11 4.63 -1.78 -7.10
CA PHE A 11 4.17 -1.36 -8.42
C PHE A 11 4.86 -0.10 -8.95
N CYS A 12 5.02 0.92 -8.11
CA CYS A 12 5.60 2.21 -8.52
C CYS A 12 6.95 2.52 -7.87
N GLY A 13 7.45 1.67 -6.96
CA GLY A 13 8.71 1.87 -6.26
C GLY A 13 8.70 2.94 -5.17
N ALA A 14 7.66 3.77 -5.09
CA ALA A 14 7.59 4.89 -4.14
C ALA A 14 7.39 4.43 -2.68
N GLN A 15 7.97 5.19 -1.75
CA GLN A 15 7.81 5.09 -0.30
C GLN A 15 6.88 6.20 0.23
N VAL A 16 6.51 6.11 1.51
CA VAL A 16 5.77 7.19 2.18
C VAL A 16 6.58 8.49 2.11
N GLY A 17 5.92 9.58 1.72
CA GLY A 17 6.54 10.90 1.55
C GLY A 17 7.17 11.13 0.18
N GLU A 18 7.24 10.13 -0.69
CA GLU A 18 7.68 10.30 -2.08
C GLU A 18 6.50 10.55 -3.03
N ILE A 19 6.78 11.20 -4.15
CA ILE A 19 5.82 11.34 -5.25
C ILE A 19 5.84 10.07 -6.09
N SER A 20 4.68 9.44 -6.30
CA SER A 20 4.61 8.34 -7.25
C SER A 20 4.79 8.85 -8.66
N GLN A 21 5.78 8.33 -9.38
CA GLN A 21 5.98 8.67 -10.80
C GLN A 21 4.84 8.18 -11.72
N ARG A 22 3.91 7.37 -11.21
CA ARG A 22 2.78 6.86 -11.99
C ARG A 22 1.58 7.79 -11.99
N THR A 23 1.30 8.43 -10.86
CA THR A 23 0.11 9.28 -10.65
C THR A 23 0.48 10.73 -10.40
N GLU A 24 1.77 11.04 -10.20
CA GLU A 24 2.27 12.36 -9.83
C GLU A 24 1.74 12.86 -8.48
N GLU A 25 1.30 11.94 -7.61
CA GLU A 25 0.73 12.24 -6.30
C GLU A 25 1.64 11.79 -5.13
N LEU A 26 1.53 12.48 -4.00
CA LEU A 26 2.24 12.13 -2.76
C LEU A 26 1.71 10.82 -2.17
N VAL A 27 2.61 9.86 -1.93
CA VAL A 27 2.28 8.60 -1.26
C VAL A 27 2.18 8.83 0.24
N ASN A 28 1.00 8.59 0.82
CA ASN A 28 0.76 8.83 2.25
C ASN A 28 0.84 7.56 3.08
N LYS A 29 0.56 6.41 2.47
CA LYS A 29 0.44 5.12 3.17
C LYS A 29 0.96 3.98 2.31
N ILE A 30 1.51 2.97 2.98
CA ILE A 30 1.88 1.70 2.37
C ILE A 30 1.12 0.59 3.08
N TYR A 31 0.67 -0.38 2.30
CA TYR A 31 -0.11 -1.51 2.74
C TYR A 31 0.52 -2.82 2.26
N TYR A 32 0.46 -3.86 3.09
CA TYR A 32 0.90 -5.21 2.79
C TYR A 32 -0.27 -6.10 2.36
N CYS A 33 -0.11 -6.77 1.21
CA CYS A 33 -1.01 -7.83 0.77
C CYS A 33 -0.47 -9.18 1.23
N SER A 34 -1.16 -9.84 2.17
CA SER A 34 -0.77 -11.16 2.66
C SER A 34 -0.85 -12.26 1.60
N LYS A 35 -1.78 -12.16 0.64
CA LYS A 35 -1.90 -13.15 -0.45
C LYS A 35 -0.81 -13.01 -1.52
N CYS A 36 -0.47 -11.78 -1.88
CA CYS A 36 0.58 -11.53 -2.89
C CYS A 36 1.98 -11.49 -2.28
N MET A 37 2.10 -11.34 -0.96
CA MET A 37 3.35 -11.08 -0.24
C MET A 37 4.10 -9.87 -0.80
N LYS A 38 3.37 -8.79 -1.08
CA LYS A 38 3.90 -7.55 -1.66
C LYS A 38 3.27 -6.31 -1.02
N ASN A 39 4.02 -5.21 -1.05
CA ASN A 39 3.60 -3.90 -0.58
C ASN A 39 2.99 -3.07 -1.72
N TYR A 40 2.01 -2.24 -1.40
CA TYR A 40 1.30 -1.34 -2.31
C TYR A 40 1.10 0.00 -1.61
N CYS A 41 1.31 1.11 -2.31
CA CYS A 41 0.88 2.42 -1.80
C CYS A 41 -0.64 2.60 -1.90
N ASP A 42 -1.16 3.58 -1.18
CA ASP A 42 -2.53 4.11 -1.30
C ASP A 42 -2.98 4.29 -2.75
N GLN A 43 -2.11 4.81 -3.60
CA GLN A 43 -2.44 5.05 -5.01
C GLN A 43 -2.40 3.77 -5.87
N CYS A 44 -1.60 2.77 -5.49
CA CYS A 44 -1.49 1.47 -6.17
C CYS A 44 -2.31 0.38 -5.46
N SER A 45 -3.38 0.80 -4.79
CA SER A 45 -4.43 -0.01 -4.21
C SER A 45 -5.76 0.72 -4.44
N TYR A 46 -6.88 0.17 -3.99
CA TYR A 46 -8.17 0.85 -4.08
C TYR A 46 -8.96 0.72 -2.79
N GLU A 47 -9.84 1.68 -2.54
CA GLU A 47 -10.73 1.70 -1.39
C GLU A 47 -12.12 1.18 -1.79
N GLU A 48 -12.76 0.44 -0.89
CA GLU A 48 -14.14 -0.03 -1.04
C GLU A 48 -14.83 0.01 0.33
N GLN A 49 -16.14 0.28 0.36
CA GLN A 49 -16.93 0.09 1.58
C GLN A 49 -17.40 -1.36 1.71
N ARG A 50 -17.09 -2.01 2.83
CA ARG A 50 -17.59 -3.34 3.21
C ARG A 50 -18.13 -3.31 4.64
N ASP A 51 -19.37 -3.72 4.82
CA ASP A 51 -20.04 -3.78 6.13
C ASP A 51 -20.01 -2.45 6.90
N GLY A 52 -20.04 -1.32 6.19
CA GLY A 52 -19.96 0.02 6.77
C GLY A 52 -18.54 0.50 7.10
N GLU A 53 -17.51 -0.31 6.87
CA GLU A 53 -16.10 0.06 7.01
C GLU A 53 -15.47 0.40 5.65
N LEU A 54 -14.61 1.41 5.61
CA LEU A 54 -13.74 1.67 4.47
C LEU A 54 -12.51 0.76 4.55
N VAL A 55 -12.32 -0.09 3.54
CA VAL A 55 -11.20 -1.05 3.48
C VAL A 55 -10.32 -0.78 2.27
N GLN A 56 -9.00 -1.02 2.42
CA GLN A 56 -8.06 -0.99 1.31
C GLN A 56 -7.91 -2.38 0.70
N LEU A 57 -7.94 -2.48 -0.62
CA LEU A 57 -7.93 -3.73 -1.38
C LEU A 57 -6.77 -3.77 -2.39
N CYS A 58 -6.24 -4.97 -2.59
CA CYS A 58 -5.17 -5.23 -3.53
C CYS A 58 -5.67 -5.16 -4.98
N LEU A 59 -5.09 -4.28 -5.81
CA LEU A 59 -5.39 -4.22 -7.25
C LEU A 59 -5.13 -5.52 -8.02
N ARG A 60 -4.35 -6.47 -7.47
CA ARG A 60 -4.03 -7.74 -8.15
C ARG A 60 -4.94 -8.90 -7.80
N CYS A 61 -5.51 -8.92 -6.60
CA CYS A 61 -6.18 -10.11 -6.06
C CYS A 61 -7.38 -9.81 -5.17
N ASP A 62 -7.81 -8.55 -5.10
CA ASP A 62 -9.01 -8.06 -4.41
C ASP A 62 -9.09 -8.39 -2.92
N SER A 63 -7.94 -8.78 -2.34
CA SER A 63 -7.83 -9.14 -0.94
C SER A 63 -7.57 -7.89 -0.10
N ARG A 64 -8.14 -7.86 1.11
CA ARG A 64 -7.93 -6.79 2.10
C ARG A 64 -6.45 -6.65 2.40
N LEU A 65 -5.97 -5.42 2.33
CA LEU A 65 -4.60 -5.06 2.65
C LEU A 65 -4.49 -4.67 4.13
N ASN A 66 -3.34 -4.94 4.71
CA ASN A 66 -3.01 -4.50 6.07
C ASN A 66 -2.14 -3.26 5.97
N LYS A 67 -2.54 -2.17 6.61
CA LYS A 67 -1.70 -0.97 6.67
C LYS A 67 -0.40 -1.31 7.39
N ILE A 68 0.73 -0.87 6.83
CA ILE A 68 2.01 -0.93 7.52
C ILE A 68 2.11 0.36 8.32
N ASP A 69 2.04 0.27 9.65
CA ASP A 69 2.36 1.39 10.51
C ASP A 69 3.88 1.41 10.69
N GLU A 70 4.54 2.39 10.09
CA GLU A 70 5.94 2.70 10.40
C GLU A 70 5.97 3.28 11.82
N LEU A 71 6.46 2.47 12.78
CA LEU A 71 6.73 2.87 14.17
C LEU A 71 8.02 3.69 14.24
#